data_AF-A0AAV4X9F7-F1
#
_entry.id   AF-A0AAV4X9F7-F1
#
_cell.length_a   1.000
_cell.length_b   1.000
_cell.length_c   1.000
_cell.angle_alpha   90.00
_cell.angle_beta   90.00
_cell.angle_gamma   90.00
#
_symmetry.space_group_name_H-M   'P 1'
#
loop_
_entity.id
_entity.type
_entity.pdbx_description
1 polymer ?
#
loop_
_entity_poly.entity_id
_entity_poly.type
_entity_poly.pdbx_seq_one_letter_code
_entity_poly.pdbx_strand_id
1 'polypeptide(L)'
;MVGPNLAFLGKKARDYSPDISPVILAAHCNQFEILQLLLSHGAIIDKPHPLSCTCPRCREGIHTDSLRYSLRRIHTYRALASPAWISLTSEDPILTAFKLSWELEHLAHRENEFKEIYLVLSNQCKKYSCDLLDLCRSTEEVIAVLNRRNESEYDEEEQNGEQDKLTLSRLKMALKYEQKQFVAHPNCQQLLTSIWYEGFPVWRRRNGFMKILLCSGLIACIPAISLYYLFVHVRKWENCASFGCFLLLLVLASTRTEGSERSRQNIRGPPPSLVEWLIFFWVTGMVWAECKQLWEEGLKAYVRQWWNWLDFIMLSFYLATFSLKAVAFSNTQ
;
A
#
# COMPACT_ATOMS: atom_id res chain seq x y z
N MET A 1 -6.56 -17.49 69.92
CA MET A 1 -7.94 -17.10 69.58
C MET A 1 -7.87 -16.17 68.40
N VAL A 2 -8.07 -16.71 67.19
CA VAL A 2 -8.02 -15.96 65.93
C VAL A 2 -9.42 -15.39 65.70
N GLY A 3 -9.56 -14.08 65.74
CA GLY A 3 -10.84 -13.40 65.50
C GLY A 3 -11.23 -13.51 64.02
N PRO A 4 -12.44 -13.99 63.68
CA PRO A 4 -12.93 -14.01 62.31
C PRO A 4 -13.71 -12.72 62.06
N ASN A 5 -13.16 -11.78 61.28
CA ASN A 5 -13.93 -10.67 60.71
C ASN A 5 -13.23 -10.02 59.49
N LEU A 6 -12.48 -10.80 58.71
CA LEU A 6 -11.90 -10.35 57.42
C LEU A 6 -12.74 -10.78 56.20
N ALA A 7 -14.00 -11.17 56.39
CA ALA A 7 -14.89 -11.64 55.33
C ALA A 7 -15.83 -10.56 54.74
N PHE A 8 -15.79 -9.31 55.22
CA PHE A 8 -16.78 -8.28 54.85
C PHE A 8 -16.27 -7.15 53.92
N LEU A 9 -15.09 -7.30 53.29
CA LEU A 9 -14.58 -6.34 52.28
C LEU A 9 -14.90 -6.74 50.82
N GLY A 10 -15.73 -7.76 50.61
CA GLY A 10 -15.96 -8.37 49.29
C GLY A 10 -17.01 -7.73 48.37
N LYS A 11 -17.60 -6.58 48.71
CA LYS A 11 -18.58 -5.89 47.85
C LYS A 11 -18.34 -4.38 47.83
N LYS A 12 -17.21 -3.96 47.25
CA LYS A 12 -17.15 -2.63 46.62
C LYS A 12 -17.58 -2.81 45.17
N ALA A 13 -18.69 -2.17 44.79
CA ALA A 13 -18.98 -1.94 43.37
C ALA A 13 -17.73 -1.29 42.78
N ARG A 14 -17.02 -1.99 41.91
CA ARG A 14 -15.92 -1.40 41.17
C ARG A 14 -16.59 -0.55 40.11
N ASP A 15 -16.37 0.77 40.13
CA ASP A 15 -16.86 1.67 39.07
C ASP A 15 -16.30 1.28 37.68
N TYR A 16 -15.23 0.47 37.67
CA TYR A 16 -14.59 -0.05 36.46
C TYR A 16 -14.79 -1.56 36.31
N SER A 17 -14.80 -2.00 35.05
CA SER A 17 -14.83 -3.43 34.70
C SER A 17 -13.70 -4.17 35.42
N PRO A 18 -13.96 -5.37 35.98
CA PRO A 18 -12.97 -6.18 36.68
C PRO A 18 -11.76 -6.57 35.81
N ASP A 19 -11.86 -6.45 34.49
CA ASP A 19 -10.81 -6.81 33.54
C ASP A 19 -9.84 -5.64 33.23
N ILE A 20 -10.11 -4.44 33.76
CA ILE A 20 -9.25 -3.27 33.58
C ILE A 20 -8.21 -3.24 34.71
N SER A 21 -6.95 -3.44 34.34
CA SER A 21 -5.81 -3.26 35.25
C SER A 21 -5.43 -1.78 35.38
N PRO A 22 -4.73 -1.38 36.46
CA PRO A 22 -4.30 0.01 36.65
C PRO A 22 -3.45 0.55 35.48
N VAL A 23 -2.59 -0.29 34.89
CA VAL A 23 -1.77 0.07 33.72
C VAL A 23 -2.61 0.27 32.46
N ILE A 24 -3.64 -0.55 32.25
CA ILE A 24 -4.60 -0.37 31.14
C ILE A 24 -5.36 0.95 31.31
N LEU A 25 -5.81 1.26 32.53
CA LEU A 25 -6.54 2.49 32.79
C LEU A 25 -5.66 3.74 32.61
N ALA A 26 -4.41 3.71 33.09
CA ALA A 26 -3.46 4.79 32.88
C ALA A 26 -3.19 5.05 31.38
N ALA A 27 -3.09 3.97 30.60
CA ALA A 27 -2.97 4.05 29.14
C ALA A 27 -4.23 4.62 28.47
N HIS A 28 -5.43 4.23 28.92
CA HIS A 28 -6.68 4.81 28.39
C HIS A 28 -6.76 6.32 28.61
N CYS A 29 -6.23 6.81 29.73
CA CYS A 29 -6.18 8.23 30.06
C CYS A 29 -4.99 8.97 29.42
N ASN A 30 -4.11 8.27 28.70
CA ASN A 30 -2.91 8.82 28.04
C ASN A 30 -2.02 9.66 28.99
N GLN A 31 -1.85 9.21 30.24
CA GLN A 31 -1.06 9.89 31.27
C GLN A 31 0.37 9.34 31.31
N PHE A 32 1.33 10.12 30.81
CA PHE A 32 2.72 9.68 30.65
C PHE A 32 3.42 9.40 31.99
N GLU A 33 3.27 10.28 32.98
CA GLU A 33 3.97 10.15 34.27
C GLU A 33 3.50 8.93 35.05
N ILE A 34 2.18 8.69 35.06
CA ILE A 34 1.59 7.53 35.73
C ILE A 34 2.03 6.25 35.04
N LEU A 35 2.02 6.22 33.70
CA LEU A 35 2.50 5.06 32.96
C LEU A 35 3.98 4.79 33.22
N GLN A 36 4.83 5.82 33.21
CA GLN A 36 6.25 5.68 33.49
C GLN A 36 6.50 5.12 34.90
N LEU A 37 5.73 5.57 35.90
CA LEU A 37 5.78 5.02 37.25
C LEU A 37 5.36 3.55 37.30
N LEU A 38 4.28 3.18 36.60
CA LEU A 38 3.81 1.79 36.58
C LEU A 38 4.79 0.87 35.84
N LEU A 39 5.36 1.35 34.73
CA LEU A 39 6.37 0.63 33.94
C LEU A 39 7.67 0.43 34.75
N SER A 40 8.10 1.42 35.53
CA SER A 40 9.30 1.28 36.39
C SER A 40 9.13 0.22 37.49
N HIS A 41 7.88 -0.08 37.87
CA HIS A 41 7.54 -1.16 38.79
C HIS A 41 7.26 -2.50 38.08
N GLY A 42 7.53 -2.60 36.77
CA GLY A 42 7.39 -3.83 36.00
C GLY A 42 5.96 -4.18 35.58
N ALA A 43 5.05 -3.21 35.52
CA ALA A 43 3.72 -3.44 34.96
C ALA A 43 3.80 -3.68 33.45
N ILE A 44 3.12 -4.73 32.95
CA ILE A 44 3.13 -5.11 31.54
C ILE A 44 1.68 -5.27 31.06
N ILE A 45 1.43 -4.95 29.78
CA ILE A 45 0.17 -5.25 29.10
C ILE A 45 0.46 -6.36 28.09
N ASP A 46 -0.11 -7.54 28.33
CA ASP A 46 0.00 -8.67 27.41
C ASP A 46 -0.81 -8.41 26.14
N LYS A 47 -0.21 -8.71 25.00
CA LYS A 47 -0.90 -8.61 23.71
C LYS A 47 -2.00 -9.68 23.62
N PRO A 48 -3.23 -9.33 23.18
CA PRO A 48 -4.29 -10.30 23.00
C PRO A 48 -3.91 -11.40 22.00
N HIS A 49 -4.43 -12.60 22.23
CA HIS A 49 -4.30 -13.69 21.28
C HIS A 49 -5.08 -13.39 19.99
N PRO A 50 -4.65 -13.95 18.83
CA PRO A 50 -5.40 -13.81 17.59
C PRO A 50 -6.79 -14.45 17.72
N LEU A 51 -7.77 -13.94 16.98
CA LEU A 51 -9.16 -14.43 17.00
C LEU A 51 -9.30 -15.92 16.66
N SER A 52 -8.32 -16.50 15.95
CA SER A 52 -8.27 -17.92 15.58
C SER A 52 -7.62 -18.81 16.64
N CYS A 53 -7.22 -18.27 17.81
CA CYS A 53 -6.55 -19.04 18.85
C CYS A 53 -7.51 -20.02 19.53
N THR A 54 -7.08 -21.28 19.65
CA THR A 54 -7.84 -22.38 20.26
C THR A 54 -7.27 -22.83 21.61
N CYS A 55 -6.42 -22.02 22.25
CA CYS A 55 -5.84 -22.37 23.54
C CYS A 55 -6.92 -22.48 24.64
N PRO A 56 -6.70 -23.28 25.70
CA PRO A 56 -7.71 -23.54 26.73
C PRO A 56 -8.19 -22.25 27.42
N ARG A 57 -7.30 -21.27 27.62
CA ARG A 57 -7.65 -19.96 28.21
C ARG A 57 -8.62 -19.15 27.34
N CYS A 58 -8.43 -19.17 26.02
CA CYS A 58 -9.32 -18.46 25.09
C CYS A 58 -10.66 -19.17 24.96
N ARG A 59 -10.64 -20.50 24.85
CA ARG A 59 -11.85 -21.31 24.78
C ARG A 59 -12.72 -21.14 26.03
N GLU A 60 -12.11 -21.21 27.21
CA GLU A 60 -12.82 -21.01 28.48
C GLU A 60 -13.38 -19.58 28.59
N GLY A 61 -12.60 -18.57 28.22
CA GLY A 61 -13.04 -17.18 28.23
C GLY A 61 -14.27 -16.93 27.34
N ILE A 62 -14.31 -17.56 26.16
CA ILE A 62 -15.45 -17.44 25.23
C ILE A 62 -16.68 -18.19 25.76
N HIS A 63 -16.51 -19.38 26.33
CA HIS A 63 -17.62 -20.17 26.87
C HIS A 63 -18.24 -19.58 28.13
N THR A 64 -17.43 -18.95 28.98
CA THR A 64 -17.90 -18.33 30.22
C THR A 64 -18.69 -17.05 29.95
N ASP A 65 -18.13 -16.12 29.18
CA ASP A 65 -18.79 -14.88 28.76
C ASP A 65 -18.11 -14.30 27.51
N SER A 66 -18.74 -14.54 26.36
CA SER A 66 -18.22 -14.10 25.05
C SER A 66 -18.13 -12.57 24.92
N LEU A 67 -19.12 -11.84 25.47
CA LEU A 67 -19.14 -10.38 25.41
C LEU A 67 -18.00 -9.80 26.24
N ARG A 68 -17.87 -10.27 27.49
CA ARG A 68 -16.80 -9.81 28.38
C ARG A 68 -15.41 -10.18 27.83
N TYR A 69 -15.27 -11.35 27.22
CA TYR A 69 -14.03 -11.73 26.53
C TYR A 69 -13.67 -10.74 25.42
N SER A 70 -14.64 -10.37 24.58
CA SER A 70 -14.45 -9.39 23.50
C SER A 70 -14.15 -7.98 24.03
N LEU A 71 -14.88 -7.52 25.06
CA LEU A 71 -14.64 -6.21 25.70
C LEU A 71 -13.26 -6.13 26.33
N ARG A 72 -12.80 -7.20 27.01
CA ARG A 72 -11.44 -7.26 27.56
C ARG A 72 -10.40 -7.05 26.48
N ARG A 73 -10.52 -7.73 25.33
CA ARG A 73 -9.60 -7.56 24.20
C ARG A 73 -9.62 -6.13 23.66
N ILE A 74 -10.80 -5.52 23.52
CA ILE A 74 -10.94 -4.12 23.09
C ILE A 74 -10.25 -3.18 24.08
N HIS A 75 -10.43 -3.37 25.38
CA HIS A 75 -9.76 -2.57 26.41
C HIS A 75 -8.24 -2.72 26.34
N THR A 76 -7.73 -3.93 26.12
CA THR A 76 -6.30 -4.16 25.92
C THR A 76 -5.78 -3.43 24.68
N TYR A 77 -6.46 -3.56 23.53
CA TYR A 77 -6.06 -2.85 22.31
C TYR A 77 -6.13 -1.34 22.45
N ARG A 78 -7.13 -0.80 23.16
CA ARG A 78 -7.23 0.64 23.46
C ARG A 78 -6.05 1.14 24.27
N ALA A 79 -5.54 0.34 25.21
CA ALA A 79 -4.34 0.68 25.95
C ALA A 79 -3.08 0.63 25.07
N LEU A 80 -2.92 -0.45 24.29
CA LEU A 80 -1.79 -0.62 23.36
C LEU A 80 -1.73 0.47 22.28
N ALA A 81 -2.89 0.98 21.85
CA ALA A 81 -3.02 2.03 20.83
C ALA A 81 -2.80 3.45 21.37
N SER A 82 -2.64 3.61 22.69
CA SER A 82 -2.45 4.93 23.28
C SER A 82 -1.07 5.50 22.91
N PRO A 83 -0.98 6.78 22.52
CA PRO A 83 0.29 7.45 22.22
C PRO A 83 1.33 7.29 23.35
N ALA A 84 0.92 7.52 24.59
CA ALA A 84 1.80 7.43 25.74
C ALA A 84 2.38 6.03 25.93
N TRP A 85 1.57 4.98 25.75
CA TRP A 85 2.07 3.61 25.79
C TRP A 85 3.08 3.36 24.67
N ILE A 86 2.72 3.67 23.42
CA ILE A 86 3.59 3.44 22.26
C ILE A 86 4.92 4.18 22.42
N SER A 87 4.91 5.44 22.87
CA SER A 87 6.12 6.25 23.09
C SER A 87 7.04 5.70 24.18
N LEU A 88 6.49 5.15 25.26
CA LEU A 88 7.27 4.69 26.42
C LEU A 88 7.79 3.26 26.26
N THR A 89 7.06 2.39 25.56
CA THR A 89 7.39 0.96 25.50
C THR A 89 8.00 0.51 24.18
N SER A 90 7.95 1.32 23.12
CA SER A 90 8.41 0.91 21.79
C SER A 90 9.76 1.53 21.44
N GLU A 91 10.69 0.71 20.95
CA GLU A 91 11.97 1.17 20.39
C GLU A 91 11.80 1.93 19.07
N ASP A 92 10.80 1.52 18.29
CA ASP A 92 10.37 2.19 17.06
C ASP A 92 8.86 2.52 17.11
N PRO A 93 8.50 3.71 17.63
CA PRO A 93 7.10 4.06 17.84
C PRO A 93 6.31 4.19 16.52
N ILE A 94 6.95 4.65 15.44
CA ILE A 94 6.29 4.84 14.14
C ILE A 94 5.95 3.48 13.53
N LEU A 95 6.89 2.55 13.54
CA LEU A 95 6.64 1.21 13.02
C LEU A 95 5.60 0.46 13.84
N THR A 96 5.68 0.55 15.17
CA THR A 96 4.70 -0.06 16.06
C THR A 96 3.31 0.46 15.77
N ALA A 97 3.15 1.77 15.57
CA ALA A 97 1.88 2.37 15.19
C ALA A 97 1.37 1.90 13.82
N PHE A 98 2.24 1.73 12.82
CA PHE A 98 1.86 1.15 11.52
C PHE A 98 1.35 -0.28 11.64
N LYS A 99 2.10 -1.14 12.36
CA LYS A 99 1.71 -2.54 12.58
C LYS A 99 0.39 -2.64 13.35
N LEU A 100 0.24 -1.84 14.41
CA LEU A 100 -0.94 -1.86 15.26
C LEU A 100 -2.19 -1.32 14.54
N SER A 101 -2.06 -0.22 13.79
CA SER A 101 -3.17 0.31 13.00
C SER A 101 -3.67 -0.69 11.95
N TRP A 102 -2.76 -1.42 11.29
CA TRP A 102 -3.09 -2.47 10.35
C TRP A 102 -3.77 -3.67 11.02
N GLU A 103 -3.27 -4.10 12.17
CA GLU A 103 -3.88 -5.19 12.95
C GLU A 103 -5.30 -4.84 13.41
N LEU A 104 -5.50 -3.61 13.90
CA LEU A 104 -6.82 -3.11 14.32
C LEU A 104 -7.81 -3.03 13.16
N GLU A 105 -7.36 -2.58 11.99
CA GLU A 105 -8.20 -2.53 10.79
C GLU A 105 -8.59 -3.95 10.34
N HIS A 106 -7.66 -4.91 10.41
CA HIS A 106 -7.97 -6.31 10.12
C HIS A 106 -8.94 -6.93 11.14
N LEU A 107 -8.82 -6.58 12.42
CA LEU A 107 -9.78 -6.98 13.45
C LEU A 107 -11.16 -6.37 13.21
N ALA A 108 -11.23 -5.11 12.79
CA ALA A 108 -12.49 -4.44 12.45
C ALA A 108 -13.26 -5.17 11.33
N HIS A 109 -12.55 -5.78 10.38
CA HIS A 109 -13.16 -6.61 9.32
C HIS A 109 -13.63 -7.99 9.80
N ARG A 110 -13.02 -8.53 10.87
CA ARG A 110 -13.35 -9.85 11.40
C ARG A 110 -14.42 -9.83 12.49
N GLU A 111 -14.50 -8.75 13.26
CA GLU A 111 -15.48 -8.53 14.33
C GLU A 111 -16.36 -7.34 14.01
N ASN A 112 -17.49 -7.63 13.37
CA ASN A 112 -18.34 -6.57 12.81
C ASN A 112 -19.10 -5.80 13.90
N GLU A 113 -19.38 -6.44 15.04
CA GLU A 113 -20.13 -5.86 16.16
C GLU A 113 -19.42 -4.65 16.80
N PHE A 114 -18.09 -4.66 16.81
CA PHE A 114 -17.25 -3.62 17.41
C PHE A 114 -16.36 -2.89 16.38
N LYS A 115 -16.71 -3.02 15.10
CA LYS A 115 -15.94 -2.48 13.97
C LYS A 115 -15.55 -1.01 14.16
N GLU A 116 -16.51 -0.16 14.53
CA GLU A 116 -16.28 1.28 14.71
C GLU A 116 -15.23 1.58 15.79
N ILE A 117 -15.22 0.83 16.89
CA ILE A 117 -14.24 1.02 17.97
C ILE A 117 -12.82 0.72 17.46
N TYR A 118 -12.65 -0.39 16.74
CA TYR A 118 -11.35 -0.75 16.17
C TYR A 118 -10.88 0.25 15.12
N LEU A 119 -11.78 0.78 14.29
CA LEU A 119 -11.43 1.81 13.30
C LEU A 119 -11.00 3.13 13.97
N VAL A 120 -11.66 3.54 15.05
CA VAL A 120 -11.24 4.71 15.83
C VAL A 120 -9.84 4.51 16.41
N LEU A 121 -9.56 3.35 16.99
CA LEU A 121 -8.22 3.03 17.52
C LEU A 121 -7.17 2.95 16.40
N SER A 122 -7.51 2.37 15.25
CA SER A 122 -6.61 2.32 14.09
C SER A 122 -6.26 3.74 13.63
N ASN A 123 -7.25 4.63 13.49
CA ASN A 123 -7.05 6.02 13.13
C ASN A 123 -6.23 6.79 14.17
N GLN A 124 -6.39 6.49 15.46
CA GLN A 124 -5.55 7.07 16.53
C GLN A 124 -4.07 6.71 16.33
N CYS A 125 -3.75 5.45 16.01
CA CYS A 125 -2.38 5.05 15.70
C CYS A 125 -1.85 5.72 14.41
N LYS A 126 -2.67 5.80 13.34
CA LYS A 126 -2.30 6.48 12.08
C LYS A 126 -1.97 7.96 12.32
N LYS A 127 -2.80 8.63 13.14
CA LYS A 127 -2.61 10.03 13.52
C LYS A 127 -1.35 10.23 14.36
N TYR A 128 -1.11 9.37 15.35
CA TYR A 128 0.11 9.44 16.17
C TYR A 128 1.40 9.42 15.33
N SER A 129 1.48 8.57 14.29
CA SER A 129 2.63 8.57 13.39
C SER A 129 2.79 9.88 12.61
N CYS A 130 1.69 10.53 12.25
CA CYS A 130 1.72 11.84 11.58
C CYS A 130 2.14 12.94 12.55
N ASP A 131 1.57 12.95 13.76
CA ASP A 131 1.89 13.90 14.81
C ASP A 131 3.39 13.84 15.18
N LEU A 132 4.01 12.65 15.16
CA LEU A 132 5.47 12.51 15.33
C LEU A 132 6.27 13.11 14.17
N LEU A 133 5.79 12.99 12.93
CA LEU A 133 6.44 13.55 11.74
C LEU A 133 6.30 15.08 11.66
N ASP A 134 5.23 15.64 12.24
CA ASP A 134 5.02 17.09 12.41
C ASP A 134 6.03 17.73 13.35
N LEU A 135 6.62 16.96 14.28
CA LEU A 135 7.63 17.46 15.21
C LEU A 135 9.02 17.62 14.58
N CYS A 136 9.25 17.05 13.39
CA CYS A 136 10.53 17.18 12.69
C CYS A 136 10.74 18.63 12.21
N ARG A 137 11.91 19.20 12.53
CA ARG A 137 12.27 20.59 12.22
C ARG A 137 13.25 20.75 11.07
N SER A 138 13.93 19.68 10.68
CA SER A 138 14.91 19.69 9.59
C SER A 138 14.61 18.60 8.56
N THR A 139 15.09 18.80 7.34
CA THR A 139 15.02 17.77 6.29
C THR A 139 15.81 16.53 6.68
N GLU A 140 16.89 16.68 7.43
CA GLU A 140 17.71 15.57 7.93
C GLU A 140 16.92 14.69 8.91
N GLU A 141 16.16 15.26 9.83
CA GLU A 141 15.27 14.51 10.74
C GLU A 141 14.20 13.76 9.96
N VAL A 142 13.58 14.41 8.96
CA VAL A 142 12.57 13.78 8.09
C VAL A 142 13.19 12.62 7.29
N ILE A 143 14.40 12.80 6.74
CA ILE A 143 15.13 11.76 6.03
C ILE A 143 15.48 10.61 6.98
N ALA A 144 15.94 10.91 8.20
CA ALA A 144 16.25 9.90 9.20
C ALA A 144 15.02 9.05 9.55
N VAL A 145 13.85 9.68 9.74
CA VAL A 145 12.59 8.97 9.96
C VAL A 145 12.20 8.11 8.75
N LEU A 146 12.29 8.66 7.53
CA LEU A 146 11.85 7.98 6.31
C LEU A 146 12.81 6.89 5.81
N ASN A 147 14.08 6.94 6.21
CA ASN A 147 15.09 5.94 5.87
C ASN A 147 15.38 4.95 6.99
N ARG A 148 14.79 5.11 8.19
CA ARG A 148 15.02 4.19 9.31
C ARG A 148 14.61 2.76 8.93
N ARG A 149 15.62 1.90 8.80
CA ARG A 149 15.49 0.47 8.48
C ARG A 149 15.07 -0.31 9.72
N ASN A 150 14.50 -1.49 9.51
CA ASN A 150 14.31 -2.44 10.61
C ASN A 150 15.61 -3.16 10.91
N GLU A 151 15.84 -3.53 12.17
CA GLU A 151 16.99 -4.35 12.56
C GLU A 151 17.08 -5.69 11.81
N SER A 152 15.96 -6.21 11.31
CA SER A 152 15.94 -7.44 10.51
C SER A 152 16.34 -7.27 9.04
N GLU A 153 16.55 -6.04 8.55
CA GLU A 153 16.99 -5.74 7.18
C GLU A 153 18.51 -5.48 7.07
N TYR A 154 19.26 -5.59 8.18
CA TYR A 154 20.72 -5.43 8.15
C TYR A 154 21.41 -6.54 7.32
N ASP A 155 20.82 -7.74 7.24
CA ASP A 155 21.49 -8.91 6.67
C ASP A 155 21.49 -8.98 5.13
N GLU A 156 20.64 -8.22 4.42
CA GLU A 156 20.46 -8.37 2.97
C GLU A 156 21.22 -7.34 2.11
N GLU A 157 21.57 -6.16 2.64
CA GLU A 157 22.16 -5.07 1.84
C GLU A 157 23.65 -4.77 2.15
N GLU A 158 24.26 -5.37 3.17
CA GLU A 158 25.70 -5.19 3.44
C GLU A 158 26.62 -5.68 2.31
N GLN A 159 26.09 -6.37 1.29
CA GLN A 159 26.83 -6.81 0.12
C GLN A 159 26.90 -5.78 -1.03
N ASN A 160 26.13 -4.68 -1.00
CA ASN A 160 26.20 -3.63 -2.01
C ASN A 160 26.53 -2.28 -1.35
N GLY A 161 27.80 -1.86 -1.44
CA GLY A 161 28.34 -0.64 -0.87
C GLY A 161 27.82 0.69 -1.47
N GLU A 162 26.52 0.86 -1.65
CA GLU A 162 25.87 2.13 -2.01
C GLU A 162 25.29 2.80 -0.75
N GLN A 163 26.14 3.45 0.05
CA GLN A 163 25.73 4.15 1.28
C GLN A 163 24.91 5.44 1.05
N ASP A 164 24.83 5.96 -0.18
CA ASP A 164 24.21 7.26 -0.49
C ASP A 164 22.80 7.19 -1.10
N LYS A 165 22.24 5.99 -1.31
CA LYS A 165 20.91 5.88 -1.90
C LYS A 165 19.85 6.01 -0.83
N LEU A 166 19.01 7.06 -0.91
CA LEU A 166 17.78 7.18 -0.14
C LEU A 166 16.88 5.98 -0.45
N THR A 167 16.99 4.89 0.32
CA THR A 167 16.23 3.66 0.06
C THR A 167 14.76 3.81 0.41
N LEU A 168 14.40 4.86 1.16
CA LEU A 168 13.05 5.21 1.60
C LEU A 168 12.34 3.99 2.20
N SER A 169 13.07 3.17 2.99
CA SER A 169 12.56 1.90 3.52
C SER A 169 11.29 2.11 4.35
N ARG A 170 11.28 3.09 5.26
CA ARG A 170 10.09 3.41 6.08
C ARG A 170 8.90 3.83 5.24
N LEU A 171 9.13 4.58 4.16
CA LEU A 171 8.07 4.97 3.23
C LEU A 171 7.47 3.75 2.51
N LYS A 172 8.30 2.82 2.05
CA LYS A 172 7.84 1.56 1.45
C LYS A 172 7.01 0.76 2.43
N MET A 173 7.41 0.72 3.71
CA MET A 173 6.63 0.10 4.78
C MET A 173 5.30 0.83 5.02
N ALA A 174 5.30 2.16 5.03
CA ALA A 174 4.08 2.96 5.15
C ALA A 174 3.08 2.63 4.03
N LEU A 175 3.56 2.43 2.79
CA LEU A 175 2.74 1.96 1.67
C LEU A 175 2.22 0.54 1.89
N LYS A 176 3.08 -0.39 2.36
CA LYS A 176 2.71 -1.78 2.67
C LYS A 176 1.61 -1.87 3.73
N TYR A 177 1.64 -0.99 4.73
CA TYR A 177 0.63 -0.91 5.79
C TYR A 177 -0.50 0.10 5.48
N GLU A 178 -0.62 0.56 4.24
CA GLU A 178 -1.68 1.46 3.76
C GLU A 178 -1.84 2.76 4.57
N GLN A 179 -0.72 3.33 5.01
CA GLN A 179 -0.66 4.54 5.84
C GLN A 179 -0.81 5.82 4.99
N LYS A 180 -2.00 6.01 4.43
CA LYS A 180 -2.28 7.11 3.48
C LYS A 180 -2.02 8.50 4.05
N GLN A 181 -2.39 8.74 5.32
CA GLN A 181 -2.20 10.04 5.99
C GLN A 181 -0.72 10.37 6.17
N PHE A 182 0.09 9.38 6.56
CA PHE A 182 1.53 9.54 6.75
C PHE A 182 2.25 9.84 5.42
N VAL A 183 1.88 9.13 4.35
CA VAL A 183 2.47 9.34 3.02
C VAL A 183 2.05 10.70 2.45
N ALA A 184 0.79 11.10 2.63
CA ALA A 184 0.27 12.40 2.15
C ALA A 184 0.75 13.60 2.99
N HIS A 185 1.52 13.36 4.05
CA HIS A 185 1.99 14.40 4.96
C HIS A 185 2.83 15.47 4.23
N PRO A 186 2.65 16.78 4.52
CA PRO A 186 3.38 17.85 3.85
C PRO A 186 4.91 17.67 3.87
N ASN A 187 5.48 17.32 5.03
CA ASN A 187 6.93 17.09 5.17
C ASN A 187 7.42 15.91 4.30
N CYS A 188 6.61 14.85 4.20
CA CYS A 188 6.92 13.69 3.36
C CYS A 188 6.84 14.07 1.87
N GLN A 189 5.74 14.70 1.46
CA GLN A 189 5.52 15.12 0.08
C GLN A 189 6.55 16.14 -0.41
N GLN A 190 6.99 17.05 0.46
CA GLN A 190 8.06 18.00 0.14
C GLN A 190 9.38 17.28 -0.17
N LEU A 191 9.76 16.28 0.64
CA LEU A 191 10.96 15.48 0.40
C LEU A 191 10.84 14.64 -0.88
N LEU A 192 9.71 13.96 -1.08
CA LEU A 192 9.47 13.20 -2.32
C LEU A 192 9.56 14.11 -3.55
N THR A 193 9.01 15.32 -3.44
CA THR A 193 9.07 16.33 -4.50
C THR A 193 10.52 16.75 -4.77
N SER A 194 11.36 16.94 -3.74
CA SER A 194 12.77 17.29 -3.97
C SER A 194 13.54 16.16 -4.65
N ILE A 195 13.30 14.90 -4.25
CA ILE A 195 13.92 13.72 -4.87
C ILE A 195 13.46 13.59 -6.33
N TRP A 196 12.16 13.75 -6.59
CA TRP A 196 11.59 13.64 -7.94
C TRP A 196 12.16 14.68 -8.92
N TYR A 197 12.49 15.88 -8.44
CA TYR A 197 12.99 16.98 -9.27
C TYR A 197 14.49 17.20 -9.20
N GLU A 198 15.26 16.31 -8.58
CA GLU A 198 16.71 16.45 -8.39
C GLU A 198 17.46 16.65 -9.73
N GLY A 199 17.03 15.99 -10.81
CA GLY A 199 17.58 16.16 -12.16
C GLY A 199 17.00 17.32 -12.99
N PHE A 200 15.90 17.94 -12.56
CA PHE A 200 15.20 18.99 -13.33
C PHE A 200 14.67 20.13 -12.44
N PRO A 201 15.55 20.91 -11.77
CA PRO A 201 15.15 21.94 -10.81
C PRO A 201 14.31 23.07 -11.43
N VAL A 202 14.50 23.31 -12.73
CA VAL A 202 13.76 24.34 -13.48
C VAL A 202 12.30 23.94 -13.73
N TRP A 203 11.98 22.63 -13.74
CA TRP A 203 10.63 22.14 -14.04
C TRP A 203 9.58 22.60 -13.03
N ARG A 204 9.95 22.68 -11.75
CA ARG A 204 9.05 23.09 -10.66
C ARG A 204 8.51 24.52 -10.86
N ARG A 205 9.33 25.43 -11.40
CA ARG A 205 9.00 26.86 -11.55
C ARG A 205 8.28 27.21 -12.86
N ARG A 206 8.19 26.29 -13.82
CA ARG A 206 7.60 26.57 -15.13
C ARG A 206 6.07 26.60 -15.10
N ASN A 207 5.50 27.51 -15.89
CA ASN A 207 4.07 27.63 -16.12
C ASN A 207 3.49 26.32 -16.68
N GLY A 208 2.22 26.03 -16.35
CA GLY A 208 1.54 24.81 -16.79
C GLY A 208 1.59 24.61 -18.31
N PHE A 209 1.42 25.69 -19.08
CA PHE A 209 1.53 25.65 -20.54
C PHE A 209 2.91 25.18 -21.02
N MET A 210 4.00 25.67 -20.41
CA MET A 210 5.37 25.26 -20.77
C MET A 210 5.66 23.81 -20.37
N LYS A 211 5.02 23.31 -19.31
CA LYS A 211 5.08 21.88 -18.94
C LYS A 211 4.39 21.02 -20.00
N ILE A 212 3.19 21.42 -20.44
CA ILE A 212 2.46 20.72 -21.51
C ILE A 212 3.27 20.71 -22.80
N LEU A 213 3.80 21.87 -23.23
CA LEU A 213 4.60 21.99 -24.44
C LEU A 213 5.85 21.08 -24.41
N LEU A 214 6.56 21.05 -23.27
CA LEU A 214 7.75 20.23 -23.15
C LEU A 214 7.40 18.74 -23.04
N CYS A 215 6.32 18.36 -22.35
CA CYS A 215 5.81 17.00 -22.37
C CYS A 215 5.41 16.56 -23.79
N SER A 216 4.71 17.40 -24.56
CA SER A 216 4.35 17.08 -25.95
C SER A 216 5.59 16.99 -26.86
N GLY A 217 6.58 17.86 -26.66
CA GLY A 217 7.85 17.79 -27.38
C GLY A 217 8.62 16.50 -27.05
N LEU A 218 8.63 16.09 -25.78
CA LEU A 218 9.26 14.84 -25.35
C LEU A 218 8.54 13.64 -25.99
N ILE A 219 7.20 13.62 -25.99
CA ILE A 219 6.40 12.59 -26.68
C ILE A 219 6.74 12.50 -28.17
N ALA A 220 6.86 13.63 -28.85
CA ALA A 220 7.23 13.67 -30.27
C ALA A 220 8.68 13.20 -30.53
N CYS A 221 9.60 13.44 -29.60
CA CYS A 221 10.99 13.03 -29.70
C CYS A 221 11.24 11.55 -29.33
N ILE A 222 10.30 10.89 -28.65
CA ILE A 222 10.46 9.48 -28.23
C ILE A 222 10.78 8.52 -29.38
N PRO A 223 10.16 8.55 -30.58
CA PRO A 223 10.56 7.65 -31.67
C PRO A 223 12.03 7.81 -32.10
N ALA A 224 12.57 9.03 -32.02
CA ALA A 224 13.99 9.28 -32.30
C ALA A 224 14.88 8.79 -31.15
N ILE A 225 14.45 8.98 -29.91
CA ILE A 225 15.14 8.50 -28.71
C ILE A 225 15.16 6.95 -28.68
N SER A 226 14.05 6.27 -28.99
CA SER A 226 13.99 4.80 -29.03
C SER A 226 14.90 4.21 -30.12
N LEU A 227 14.97 4.85 -31.30
CA LEU A 227 15.91 4.45 -32.36
C LEU A 227 17.38 4.67 -31.92
N TYR A 228 17.67 5.76 -31.22
CA TYR A 228 19.00 6.01 -30.66
C TYR A 228 19.38 4.99 -29.57
N TYR A 229 18.46 4.66 -28.67
CA TYR A 229 18.68 3.67 -27.60
C TYR A 229 18.76 2.22 -28.10
N LEU A 230 18.11 1.87 -29.22
CA LEU A 230 18.34 0.57 -29.87
C LEU A 230 19.79 0.39 -30.35
N PHE A 231 20.45 1.49 -30.73
CA PHE A 231 21.86 1.49 -31.10
C PHE A 231 22.82 1.55 -29.89
N VAL A 232 22.41 2.14 -28.77
CA VAL A 232 23.19 2.25 -27.53
C VAL A 232 22.57 1.39 -26.44
N HIS A 233 23.00 0.13 -26.36
CA HIS A 233 22.53 -0.92 -25.43
C HIS A 233 22.43 -0.47 -23.95
N VAL A 234 21.28 0.04 -23.50
CA VAL A 234 20.86 -0.02 -22.07
C VAL A 234 19.33 -0.04 -21.94
N ARG A 235 18.79 -1.12 -21.36
CA ARG A 235 17.38 -1.32 -21.02
C ARG A 235 16.98 -0.52 -19.77
N LYS A 236 16.05 0.43 -19.91
CA LYS A 236 14.90 0.71 -19.02
C LYS A 236 14.31 2.08 -19.40
N TRP A 237 12.98 2.11 -19.60
CA TRP A 237 12.06 3.27 -19.75
C TRP A 237 11.43 3.44 -21.15
N GLU A 238 10.57 2.51 -21.58
CA GLU A 238 9.83 2.59 -22.86
C GLU A 238 8.28 2.50 -22.72
N ASN A 239 7.72 2.55 -21.51
CA ASN A 239 6.32 2.13 -21.34
C ASN A 239 5.28 3.24 -21.64
N CYS A 240 5.53 4.51 -21.27
CA CYS A 240 4.48 5.55 -21.35
C CYS A 240 4.20 6.05 -22.79
N ALA A 241 5.18 5.97 -23.69
CA ALA A 241 5.04 6.49 -25.06
C ALA A 241 4.42 5.50 -26.04
N SER A 242 4.69 4.20 -25.83
CA SER A 242 4.16 3.10 -26.64
C SER A 242 2.62 3.06 -26.58
N PHE A 243 2.04 3.32 -25.40
CA PHE A 243 0.59 3.39 -25.23
C PHE A 243 -0.05 4.57 -25.97
N GLY A 244 0.60 5.75 -25.97
CA GLY A 244 0.13 6.92 -26.71
C GLY A 244 0.12 6.68 -28.23
N CYS A 245 1.17 6.07 -28.78
CA CYS A 245 1.24 5.68 -30.18
C CYS A 245 0.20 4.59 -30.54
N PHE A 246 -0.06 3.66 -29.62
CA PHE A 246 -1.10 2.64 -29.80
C PHE A 246 -2.51 3.25 -29.86
N LEU A 247 -2.83 4.18 -28.96
CA LEU A 247 -4.11 4.91 -29.01
C LEU A 247 -4.23 5.70 -30.31
N LEU A 248 -3.15 6.31 -30.79
CA LEU A 248 -3.14 7.01 -32.08
C LEU A 248 -3.34 6.02 -33.25
N LEU A 249 -2.75 4.83 -33.20
CA LEU A 249 -2.98 3.77 -34.20
C LEU A 249 -4.41 3.24 -34.17
N LEU A 250 -5.02 3.10 -33.00
CA LEU A 250 -6.45 2.74 -32.86
C LEU A 250 -7.36 3.84 -33.40
N VAL A 251 -7.05 5.11 -33.12
CA VAL A 251 -7.76 6.25 -33.69
C VAL A 251 -7.57 6.28 -35.20
N LEU A 252 -6.37 6.07 -35.73
CA LEU A 252 -6.15 5.98 -37.17
C LEU A 252 -6.83 4.77 -37.80
N ALA A 253 -6.95 3.65 -37.08
CA ALA A 253 -7.74 2.50 -37.52
C ALA A 253 -9.24 2.81 -37.55
N SER A 254 -9.74 3.62 -36.61
CA SER A 254 -11.15 4.03 -36.56
C SER A 254 -11.48 5.18 -37.51
N THR A 255 -10.54 6.10 -37.76
CA THR A 255 -10.69 7.27 -38.64
C THR A 255 -10.21 7.01 -40.06
N ARG A 256 -9.67 5.82 -40.39
CA ARG A 256 -9.28 5.48 -41.76
C ARG A 256 -10.51 5.31 -42.66
N THR A 257 -10.86 6.47 -43.24
CA THR A 257 -11.30 6.66 -44.62
C THR A 257 -12.48 5.82 -45.08
N GLU A 258 -13.65 6.41 -44.84
CA GLU A 258 -14.99 6.13 -45.39
C GLU A 258 -15.06 5.88 -46.92
N GLY A 259 -13.96 6.05 -47.67
CA GLY A 259 -13.89 5.88 -49.13
C GLY A 259 -13.45 4.50 -49.64
N SER A 260 -12.63 3.75 -48.89
CA SER A 260 -12.09 2.42 -49.34
C SER A 260 -12.87 1.23 -48.76
N GLU A 261 -13.71 1.47 -47.75
CA GLU A 261 -14.36 0.46 -46.91
C GLU A 261 -15.71 -0.05 -47.44
N ARG A 262 -16.43 0.67 -48.31
CA ARG A 262 -17.72 0.18 -48.86
C ARG A 262 -17.59 -1.16 -49.59
N SER A 263 -16.44 -1.44 -50.19
CA SER A 263 -16.17 -2.73 -50.83
C SER A 263 -15.64 -3.80 -49.86
N ARG A 264 -15.05 -3.41 -48.71
CA ARG A 264 -14.46 -4.33 -47.72
C ARG A 264 -15.48 -4.80 -46.68
N GLN A 265 -16.42 -3.93 -46.29
CA GLN A 265 -17.53 -4.25 -45.37
C GLN A 265 -18.50 -5.29 -45.96
N ASN A 266 -18.57 -5.38 -47.29
CA ASN A 266 -19.40 -6.35 -48.02
C ASN A 266 -18.72 -7.71 -48.21
N ILE A 267 -17.46 -7.87 -47.79
CA ILE A 267 -16.70 -9.12 -47.91
C ILE A 267 -16.63 -9.77 -46.53
N ARG A 268 -17.09 -11.02 -46.42
CA ARG A 268 -16.89 -11.82 -45.21
C ARG A 268 -15.39 -12.14 -45.09
N GLY A 269 -14.77 -11.78 -43.98
CA GLY A 269 -13.35 -12.07 -43.70
C GLY A 269 -12.34 -11.32 -44.60
N PRO A 270 -12.33 -9.98 -44.65
CA PRO A 270 -11.38 -9.25 -45.48
C PRO A 270 -9.93 -9.48 -45.00
N PRO A 271 -8.92 -9.44 -45.90
CA PRO A 271 -7.53 -9.60 -45.52
C PRO A 271 -7.07 -8.48 -44.56
N PRO A 272 -6.20 -8.81 -43.58
CA PRO A 272 -5.75 -7.86 -42.57
C PRO A 272 -4.99 -6.70 -43.21
N SER A 273 -5.36 -5.48 -42.82
CA SER A 273 -4.70 -4.25 -43.26
C SER A 273 -3.33 -4.06 -42.60
N LEU A 274 -2.48 -3.21 -43.18
CA LEU A 274 -1.18 -2.86 -42.59
C LEU A 274 -1.32 -2.32 -41.15
N VAL A 275 -2.39 -1.60 -40.85
CA VAL A 275 -2.65 -1.07 -39.50
C VAL A 275 -3.05 -2.19 -38.54
N GLU A 276 -3.88 -3.13 -38.96
CA GLU A 276 -4.23 -4.31 -38.14
C GLU A 276 -3.01 -5.19 -37.87
N TRP A 277 -2.10 -5.34 -38.84
CA TRP A 277 -0.81 -6.01 -38.64
C TRP A 277 0.07 -5.30 -37.62
N LEU A 278 0.16 -3.97 -37.66
CA LEU A 278 0.89 -3.19 -36.66
C LEU A 278 0.28 -3.32 -35.26
N ILE A 279 -1.05 -3.27 -35.14
CA ILE A 279 -1.78 -3.51 -33.88
C ILE A 279 -1.50 -4.93 -33.37
N PHE A 280 -1.51 -5.94 -34.25
CA PHE A 280 -1.23 -7.33 -33.87
C PHE A 280 0.17 -7.51 -33.26
N PHE A 281 1.20 -6.95 -33.90
CA PHE A 281 2.57 -7.00 -33.35
C PHE A 281 2.68 -6.28 -32.02
N TRP A 282 2.01 -5.14 -31.87
CA TRP A 282 1.98 -4.41 -30.61
C TRP A 282 1.30 -5.20 -29.48
N VAL A 283 0.11 -5.78 -29.75
CA VAL A 283 -0.60 -6.63 -28.79
C VAL A 283 0.23 -7.85 -28.41
N THR A 284 0.92 -8.47 -29.36
CA THR A 284 1.83 -9.60 -29.08
C THR A 284 2.96 -9.19 -28.12
N GLY A 285 3.51 -7.99 -28.28
CA GLY A 285 4.49 -7.43 -27.35
C GLY A 285 3.94 -7.21 -25.95
N MET A 286 2.70 -6.71 -25.84
CA MET A 286 2.01 -6.53 -24.55
C MET A 286 1.71 -7.87 -23.86
N VAL A 287 1.26 -8.88 -24.60
CA VAL A 287 1.06 -10.24 -24.06
C VAL A 287 2.36 -10.79 -23.50
N TRP A 288 3.47 -10.63 -24.22
CA TRP A 288 4.79 -11.05 -23.73
C TRP A 288 5.21 -10.29 -22.46
N ALA A 289 4.96 -8.99 -22.40
CA ALA A 289 5.25 -8.16 -21.23
C ALA A 289 4.44 -8.61 -20.00
N GLU A 290 3.14 -8.85 -20.15
CA GLU A 290 2.27 -9.37 -19.09
C GLU A 290 2.69 -10.77 -18.63
N CYS A 291 3.04 -11.67 -19.55
CA CYS A 291 3.56 -12.99 -19.21
C CYS A 291 4.86 -12.89 -18.37
N LYS A 292 5.74 -11.95 -18.73
CA LYS A 292 6.97 -11.70 -17.99
C LYS A 292 6.67 -11.14 -16.59
N GLN A 293 5.75 -10.18 -16.48
CA GLN A 293 5.34 -9.63 -15.18
C GLN A 293 4.72 -10.70 -14.27
N LEU A 294 3.85 -11.54 -14.82
CA LEU A 294 3.24 -12.66 -14.10
C LEU A 294 4.30 -13.64 -13.58
N TRP A 295 5.34 -13.90 -14.38
CA TRP A 295 6.45 -14.78 -14.00
C TRP A 295 7.34 -14.18 -12.91
N GLU A 296 7.63 -12.87 -12.98
CA GLU A 296 8.51 -12.19 -12.03
C GLU A 296 7.82 -11.87 -10.69
N GLU A 297 6.55 -11.44 -10.70
CA GLU A 297 5.81 -11.06 -9.48
C GLU A 297 5.13 -12.27 -8.80
N GLY A 298 4.82 -13.31 -9.58
CA GLY A 298 4.07 -14.48 -9.16
C GLY A 298 2.54 -14.27 -9.12
N LEU A 299 1.81 -15.37 -9.31
CA LEU A 299 0.35 -15.38 -9.51
C LEU A 299 -0.44 -14.66 -8.40
N LYS A 300 -0.06 -14.86 -7.13
CA LYS A 300 -0.81 -14.34 -5.98
C LYS A 300 -0.69 -12.82 -5.85
N ALA A 301 0.49 -12.25 -6.17
CA ALA A 301 0.69 -10.81 -6.14
C ALA A 301 -0.02 -10.14 -7.31
N TYR A 302 0.10 -10.74 -8.50
CA TYR A 302 -0.52 -10.25 -9.74
C TYR A 302 -2.05 -10.16 -9.62
N VAL A 303 -2.73 -11.21 -9.14
CA VAL A 303 -4.19 -11.26 -9.02
C VAL A 303 -4.75 -10.26 -7.99
N ARG A 304 -3.93 -9.82 -7.03
CA ARG A 304 -4.36 -8.84 -6.02
C ARG A 304 -4.48 -7.43 -6.60
N GLN A 305 -3.77 -7.12 -7.69
CA GLN A 305 -3.77 -5.80 -8.30
C GLN A 305 -4.91 -5.69 -9.32
N TRP A 306 -5.87 -4.79 -9.06
CA TRP A 306 -7.05 -4.62 -9.93
C TRP A 306 -6.70 -4.14 -11.34
N TRP A 307 -5.62 -3.37 -11.50
CA TRP A 307 -5.15 -2.91 -12.81
C TRP A 307 -4.71 -4.08 -13.71
N ASN A 308 -4.00 -5.06 -13.15
CA ASN A 308 -3.56 -6.25 -13.89
C ASN A 308 -4.76 -7.06 -14.43
N TRP A 309 -5.90 -7.06 -13.71
CA TRP A 309 -7.14 -7.66 -14.22
C TRP A 309 -7.68 -6.93 -15.46
N LEU A 310 -7.62 -5.60 -15.48
CA LEU A 310 -8.04 -4.81 -16.64
C LEU A 310 -7.15 -5.10 -17.85
N ASP A 311 -5.83 -5.15 -17.66
CA ASP A 311 -4.88 -5.45 -18.74
C ASP A 311 -5.07 -6.87 -19.28
N PHE A 312 -5.25 -7.86 -18.40
CA PHE A 312 -5.53 -9.25 -18.78
C PHE A 312 -6.84 -9.36 -19.60
N ILE A 313 -7.92 -8.74 -19.13
CA ILE A 313 -9.22 -8.77 -19.83
C ILE A 313 -9.09 -8.07 -21.20
N MET A 314 -8.46 -6.89 -21.24
CA MET A 314 -8.24 -6.16 -22.48
C MET A 314 -7.46 -7.01 -23.50
N LEU A 315 -6.35 -7.61 -23.11
CA LEU A 315 -5.55 -8.46 -24.01
C LEU A 315 -6.30 -9.72 -24.44
N SER A 316 -7.13 -10.30 -23.55
CA SER A 316 -7.98 -11.44 -23.90
C SER A 316 -8.98 -11.09 -25.00
N PHE A 317 -9.58 -9.88 -24.98
CA PHE A 317 -10.47 -9.43 -26.04
C PHE A 317 -9.74 -9.17 -27.36
N TYR A 318 -8.52 -8.64 -27.32
CA TYR A 318 -7.70 -8.50 -28.53
C TYR A 318 -7.37 -9.86 -29.15
N LEU A 319 -6.93 -10.83 -28.35
CA LEU A 319 -6.63 -12.18 -28.81
C LEU A 319 -7.88 -12.89 -29.37
N ALA A 320 -9.04 -12.74 -28.71
CA ALA A 320 -10.30 -13.27 -29.21
C ALA A 320 -10.73 -12.63 -30.53
N THR A 321 -10.52 -11.32 -30.69
CA THR A 321 -10.83 -10.62 -31.94
C THR A 321 -9.94 -11.11 -33.09
N PHE A 322 -8.64 -11.30 -32.84
CA PHE A 322 -7.73 -11.83 -33.84
C PHE A 322 -8.01 -13.28 -34.20
N SER A 323 -8.33 -14.15 -33.22
CA SER A 323 -8.68 -15.55 -33.50
C SER A 323 -9.97 -15.65 -34.31
N LEU A 324 -11.01 -14.87 -33.96
CA LEU A 324 -12.25 -14.80 -34.73
C LEU A 324 -12.01 -14.30 -36.16
N LYS A 325 -11.14 -13.29 -36.35
CA LYS A 325 -10.77 -12.81 -37.68
C LYS A 325 -9.99 -13.86 -38.48
N ALA A 326 -9.08 -14.59 -37.85
CA ALA A 326 -8.33 -15.67 -38.49
C ALA A 326 -9.27 -16.81 -38.95
N VAL A 327 -10.21 -17.22 -38.09
CA VAL A 327 -11.22 -18.23 -38.42
C VAL A 327 -12.18 -17.73 -39.52
N ALA A 328 -12.57 -16.46 -39.47
CA ALA A 328 -13.41 -15.87 -40.52
C ALA A 328 -12.70 -15.87 -41.87
N PHE A 329 -11.41 -15.53 -41.90
CA PHE A 329 -10.57 -15.55 -43.10
C PHE A 329 -10.37 -16.97 -43.64
N SER A 330 -10.08 -17.95 -42.77
CA SER A 330 -9.88 -19.35 -43.17
C SER A 330 -11.13 -20.02 -43.70
N ASN A 331 -12.32 -19.60 -43.25
CA ASN A 331 -13.60 -20.12 -43.72
C ASN A 331 -14.09 -19.45 -45.03
N THR A 332 -13.41 -18.39 -45.47
CA THR A 332 -13.76 -17.64 -46.70
C THR A 332 -12.81 -17.88 -47.86
N GLN A 333 -11.63 -18.47 -47.59
CA GLN A 333 -10.81 -19.16 -48.58
C GLN A 333 -11.35 -20.58 -48.78
#